data_AF-A0A482UWE5-F1
#
_entry.id   AF-A0A482UWE5-F1
#
_cell.length_a   1.000
_cell.length_b   1.000
_cell.length_c   1.000
_cell.angle_alpha   90.00
_cell.angle_beta   90.00
_cell.angle_gamma   90.00
#
_symmetry.space_group_name_H-M   'P 1'
#
loop_
_entity.id
_entity.type
_entity.pdbx_description
1 polymer ?
#
loop_
_entity_poly.entity_id
_entity_poly.type
_entity_poly.pdbx_seq_one_letter_code
_entity_poly.pdbx_strand_id
1 'polypeptide(L)' 'MHHTPYTIYHTPYTKYHTGREGFMKYGTQTLKFRCIWDNTENLYGDILEFSMMYYLNDDTVEVCV' A
#
# COMPACT_ATOMS: atom_id res chain seq x y z
N MET A 1 -18.16 12.75 9.21
CA MET A 1 -18.13 11.82 8.07
C MET A 1 -17.01 10.84 8.38
N HIS A 2 -17.35 9.60 8.71
CA HIS A 2 -16.34 8.63 9.15
C HIS A 2 -15.52 8.17 7.94
N HIS A 3 -14.28 8.63 7.81
CA HIS A 3 -13.31 7.98 6.94
C HIS A 3 -13.00 6.62 7.56
N THR A 4 -13.71 5.58 7.10
CA THR A 4 -13.29 4.20 7.37
C THR A 4 -11.90 4.02 6.75
N PRO A 5 -10.85 3.67 7.51
CA PRO A 5 -9.58 3.37 6.90
C PRO A 5 -9.83 2.18 5.96
N TYR A 6 -9.48 2.34 4.68
CA TYR A 6 -9.50 1.23 3.75
C TYR A 6 -8.39 0.26 4.17
N THR A 7 -8.69 -0.59 5.15
CA THR A 7 -7.89 -1.77 5.46
C THR A 7 -7.94 -2.62 4.21
N ILE A 8 -6.87 -2.58 3.42
CA ILE A 8 -6.65 -3.55 2.36
C ILE A 8 -6.46 -4.87 3.09
N TYR A 9 -7.52 -5.68 3.15
CA TYR A 9 -7.43 -7.07 3.59
C TYR A 9 -6.66 -7.83 2.51
N HIS A 10 -5.33 -7.70 2.51
CA HIS A 10 -4.49 -8.75 1.95
C HIS A 10 -4.69 -9.96 2.87
N THR A 11 -5.38 -10.99 2.40
CA THR A 11 -5.36 -12.30 3.02
C THR A 11 -3.90 -12.75 3.05
N PRO A 12 -3.24 -12.79 4.21
CA PRO A 12 -1.79 -12.98 4.28
C PRO A 12 -1.51 -14.47 4.20
N TYR A 13 -1.85 -15.14 3.11
CA TYR A 13 -1.56 -16.56 2.96
C TYR A 13 -1.65 -17.04 1.51
N THR A 14 -0.74 -16.59 0.67
CA THR A 14 -0.28 -17.42 -0.44
C THR A 14 1.22 -17.59 -0.30
N LYS A 15 1.64 -18.79 0.10
CA LYS A 15 3.03 -19.27 0.20
C LYS A 15 3.82 -19.23 -1.12
N TYR A 16 3.29 -18.53 -2.13
CA TYR A 16 3.70 -18.51 -3.53
C TYR A 16 4.35 -17.18 -3.95
N HIS A 17 4.29 -16.12 -3.13
CA HIS A 17 4.98 -14.85 -3.43
C HIS A 17 6.43 -14.84 -2.99
N THR A 18 6.83 -15.59 -1.96
CA THR A 18 8.21 -15.58 -1.48
C THR A 18 9.10 -16.53 -2.28
N GLY A 19 9.87 -15.99 -3.24
CA GLY A 19 10.94 -16.71 -3.94
C GLY A 19 10.91 -16.59 -5.47
N ARG A 20 11.59 -17.54 -6.16
CA ARG A 20 11.75 -17.54 -7.63
C ARG A 20 10.42 -17.56 -8.39
N GLU A 21 9.39 -18.20 -7.82
CA GLU A 21 8.06 -18.30 -8.44
C GLU A 21 7.31 -16.97 -8.42
N GLY A 22 7.41 -16.19 -7.32
CA GLY A 22 6.84 -14.85 -7.22
C GLY A 22 7.47 -13.89 -8.25
N PHE A 23 8.80 -13.87 -8.33
CA PHE A 23 9.53 -13.06 -9.32
C PHE A 23 9.21 -13.45 -10.77
N MET A 24 9.12 -14.75 -11.07
CA MET A 24 8.81 -15.24 -12.43
C MET A 24 7.38 -14.89 -12.87
N LYS A 25 6.42 -14.88 -11.94
CA LYS A 25 5.00 -14.68 -12.24
C LYS A 25 4.58 -13.20 -12.20
N TYR A 26 5.12 -12.44 -11.25
CA TYR A 26 4.74 -11.04 -11.03
C TYR A 26 5.84 -10.06 -11.47
N GLY A 27 7.06 -10.52 -11.78
CA GLY A 27 8.12 -9.67 -12.29
C GLY A 27 8.43 -8.49 -11.37
N THR A 28 8.63 -7.31 -11.95
CA THR A 28 8.72 -6.01 -11.26
C THR A 28 7.38 -5.26 -11.27
N GLN A 29 6.25 -5.97 -11.25
CA GLN A 29 4.94 -5.31 -11.20
C GLN A 29 4.70 -4.73 -9.80
N THR A 30 4.43 -3.44 -9.80
CA THR A 30 4.11 -2.65 -8.61
C THR A 30 2.74 -2.02 -8.79
N LEU A 31 1.90 -2.06 -7.76
CA LEU A 31 0.68 -1.28 -7.71
C LEU A 31 0.99 0.07 -7.07
N LYS A 32 0.72 1.17 -7.78
CA LYS A 32 0.91 2.53 -7.27
C LYS A 32 -0.44 3.17 -6.98
N PHE A 33 -0.63 3.59 -5.75
CA PHE A 33 -1.82 4.29 -5.28
C PHE A 33 -1.47 5.75 -4.96
N ARG A 34 -2.35 6.67 -5.35
CA ARG A 34 -2.34 8.03 -4.82
C ARG A 34 -3.19 8.03 -3.56
N CYS A 35 -2.62 8.50 -2.47
CA CYS A 35 -3.24 8.49 -1.16
C CYS A 35 -3.26 9.91 -0.59
N ILE A 36 -4.30 10.18 0.20
CA ILE A 36 -4.48 11.42 0.93
C ILE A 36 -4.70 11.05 2.39
N TRP A 37 -3.89 11.60 3.28
CA TRP A 37 -4.11 11.59 4.72
C TRP A 37 -4.69 12.94 5.09
N ASP A 38 -5.98 12.94 5.35
CA ASP A 38 -6.68 14.09 5.91
C ASP A 38 -6.55 14.06 7.43
N ASN A 39 -5.73 14.98 7.98
CA ASN A 39 -5.56 15.16 9.42
C ASN A 39 -6.21 16.46 9.92
N THR A 40 -7.07 17.10 9.12
CA THR A 40 -7.62 18.45 9.37
C THR A 40 -8.48 18.55 10.63
N GLU A 41 -8.92 17.43 11.18
CA GLU A 41 -9.65 17.37 12.46
C GLU A 41 -8.81 17.74 13.68
N ASN A 42 -7.47 17.74 13.56
CA ASN A 42 -6.57 18.10 14.65
C ASN A 42 -6.27 19.62 14.68
N LEU A 43 -5.91 20.14 15.87
CA LEU A 43 -5.64 21.58 16.10
C LEU A 43 -4.55 22.17 15.17
N TYR A 44 -3.65 21.32 14.67
CA TYR A 44 -2.61 21.64 13.68
C TYR A 44 -2.65 20.65 12.51
N GLY A 45 -3.86 20.21 12.16
CA GLY A 45 -4.10 19.27 11.08
C GLY A 45 -3.74 19.82 9.70
N ASP A 46 -3.23 18.96 8.83
CA ASP A 46 -2.99 19.27 7.42
C ASP A 46 -3.45 18.09 6.55
N ILE A 47 -3.55 18.34 5.25
CA ILE A 47 -3.81 17.32 4.24
C ILE A 47 -2.48 16.94 3.61
N LEU A 48 -2.07 15.69 3.79
CA LEU A 48 -0.84 15.16 3.21
C LEU A 48 -1.18 14.24 2.04
N GLU A 49 -0.64 14.56 0.86
CA GLU A 49 -0.66 13.66 -0.28
C GLU A 49 0.59 12.77 -0.26
N PHE A 50 0.44 11.48 -0.54
CA PHE A 50 1.56 10.55 -0.67
C PHE A 50 1.26 9.49 -1.72
N SER A 51 2.31 8.89 -2.25
CA SER A 51 2.25 7.74 -3.13
C SER A 51 2.56 6.47 -2.35
N MET A 52 1.65 5.50 -2.38
CA MET A 52 1.91 4.16 -1.85
C MET A 52 2.24 3.20 -3.00
N MET A 53 3.31 2.44 -2.85
CA MET A 53 3.74 1.41 -3.79
C MET A 53 3.66 0.05 -3.11
N TYR A 54 2.95 -0.89 -3.74
CA TYR A 54 2.86 -2.29 -3.31
C TYR A 54 3.58 -3.18 -4.31
N TYR A 55 4.57 -3.91 -3.83
CA TYR A 55 5.41 -4.78 -4.63
C TYR A 55 4.83 -6.20 -4.61
N LEU A 56 4.32 -6.66 -5.75
CA LEU A 56 3.65 -7.97 -5.86
C LEU A 56 4.61 -9.15 -5.69
N ASN A 57 5.91 -8.92 -5.85
CA ASN A 57 6.95 -9.95 -5.79
C ASN A 57 7.27 -10.40 -4.37
N ASP A 58 7.06 -9.57 -3.36
CA ASP A 58 7.44 -9.86 -1.97
C ASP A 58 6.46 -9.31 -0.94
N ASP A 59 5.31 -8.80 -1.40
CA ASP A 59 4.26 -8.19 -0.58
C ASP A 59 4.76 -6.99 0.26
N THR A 60 5.86 -6.35 -0.15
CA THR A 60 6.37 -5.15 0.53
C THR A 60 5.57 -3.89 0.16
N VAL A 61 5.44 -2.98 1.13
CA VAL A 61 4.77 -1.67 0.96
C VAL A 61 5.79 -0.57 1.19
N GLU A 62 5.85 0.37 0.26
CA GLU A 62 6.62 1.61 0.38
C GLU A 62 5.67 2.81 0.33
N VAL A 63 5.89 3.77 1.23
CA VAL A 63 5.11 5.01 1.31
C VAL A 63 6.07 6.18 1.05
N CYS A 64 5.85 6.89 -0.05
CA CYS A 64 6.63 8.06 -0.44
C CYS A 64 5.79 9.32 -0.28
N VAL A 65 6.28 10.25 0.52
CA VAL A 65 5.74 11.61 0.69
C VAL A 65 6.36 12.54 -0.35
#